data_AF-A0A2J5NDQ6-F1
#
_entry.id   AF-A0A2J5NDQ6-F1
#
_cell.length_a   1.000
_cell.length_b   1.000
_cell.length_c   1.000
_cell.angle_alpha   90.00
_cell.angle_beta   90.00
_cell.angle_gamma   90.00
#
_symmetry.space_group_name_H-M   'P 1'
#
loop_
_entity.id
_entity.type
_entity.pdbx_description
1 polymer ?
#
loop_
_entity_poly.entity_id
_entity_poly.type
_entity_poly.pdbx_seq_one_letter_code
_entity_poly.pdbx_strand_id
1 'polypeptide(L)' 'MTISAQVIDTIVEWIDDNLHQPLRIDDIARHAGYSKWHLQRLFLQYKGESLGRYIRERKLLLAARDLRDTDQ' A
#
# COMPACT_ATOMS: atom_id res chain seq x y z
N MET A 1 -16.94 -11.71 -6.73
CA MET A 1 -16.01 -10.75 -6.08
C MET A 1 -16.74 -9.43 -5.92
N THR A 2 -16.66 -8.77 -4.77
CA THR A 2 -17.25 -7.43 -4.57
C THR A 2 -16.36 -6.38 -5.21
N ILE A 3 -16.95 -5.28 -5.71
CA ILE A 3 -16.20 -4.16 -6.33
C ILE A 3 -15.07 -3.67 -5.41
N SER A 4 -15.34 -3.59 -4.10
CA SER A 4 -14.36 -3.15 -3.11
C SER A 4 -13.13 -4.05 -2.99
N ALA A 5 -13.24 -5.36 -3.24
CA ALA A 5 -12.08 -6.26 -3.22
C ALA A 5 -11.13 -5.95 -4.38
N GLN A 6 -11.68 -5.77 -5.58
CA GLN A 6 -10.91 -5.40 -6.78
C GLN A 6 -10.19 -4.06 -6.60
N VAL A 7 -10.87 -3.07 -5.99
CA VAL A 7 -10.25 -1.78 -5.71
C VAL A 7 -9.08 -1.92 -4.73
N ILE A 8 -9.18 -2.76 -3.70
CA ILE A 8 -8.08 -3.00 -2.77
C ILE A 8 -6.88 -3.65 -3.47
N ASP A 9 -7.12 -4.60 -4.38
CA ASP A 9 -6.03 -5.25 -5.13
C ASP A 9 -5.32 -4.26 -6.06
N THR A 10 -6.07 -3.43 -6.81
CA THR A 10 -5.49 -2.36 -7.64
C THR A 10 -4.70 -1.35 -6.81
N ILE A 11 -5.18 -1.00 -5.61
CA ILE A 11 -4.46 -0.10 -4.70
C ILE A 11 -3.15 -0.74 -4.21
N VAL A 12 -3.15 -2.05 -3.95
CA VAL A 12 -1.94 -2.77 -3.54
C VAL A 12 -0.91 -2.77 -4.66
N GLU A 13 -1.31 -3.07 -5.90
CA GLU A 13 -0.43 -3.01 -7.07
C GLU A 13 0.16 -1.60 -7.22
N TRP A 14 -0.68 -0.58 -7.13
CA TRP A 14 -0.22 0.81 -7.22
C TRP A 14 0.75 1.19 -6.10
N ILE A 15 0.49 0.76 -4.85
CA ILE A 15 1.41 0.99 -3.73
C ILE A 15 2.77 0.37 -4.05
N ASP A 16 2.79 -0.86 -4.53
CA ASP A 16 3.99 -1.65 -4.80
C ASP A 16 4.88 -0.99 -5.87
N ASP A 17 4.28 -0.52 -6.96
CA ASP A 17 4.96 0.20 -8.03
C ASP A 17 5.53 1.55 -7.58
N ASN A 18 5.01 2.11 -6.48
CA ASN A 18 5.38 3.42 -5.97
C ASN A 18 6.15 3.36 -4.64
N LEU A 19 6.63 2.19 -4.19
CA LEU A 19 7.33 2.06 -2.90
C LEU A 19 8.66 2.83 -2.82
N HIS A 20 9.33 3.02 -3.97
CA HIS A 20 10.61 3.71 -4.08
C HIS A 20 10.53 5.23 -3.84
N GLN A 21 9.32 5.81 -3.87
CA GLN A 21 9.10 7.23 -3.65
C GLN A 21 8.41 7.53 -2.31
N PRO A 22 8.43 8.78 -1.83
CA PRO A 22 7.61 9.20 -0.69
C PRO A 22 6.12 8.93 -0.97
N LEU A 23 5.52 8.00 -0.22
CA LEU A 23 4.14 7.57 -0.42
C LEU A 23 3.27 8.13 0.71
N ARG A 24 2.40 9.10 0.41
CA ARG A 24 1.46 9.65 1.39
C ARG A 24 0.10 8.98 1.23
N ILE A 25 -0.57 8.71 2.35
CA ILE A 25 -1.91 8.12 2.35
C ILE A 25 -2.91 8.97 1.54
N ASP A 26 -2.75 10.30 1.58
CA ASP A 26 -3.59 11.22 0.83
C ASP A 26 -3.47 11.06 -0.70
N ASP A 27 -2.30 10.67 -1.20
CA ASP A 27 -2.08 10.42 -2.63
C ASP A 27 -2.72 9.10 -3.06
N ILE A 28 -2.62 8.06 -2.23
CA ILE A 28 -3.31 6.77 -2.43
C ILE A 28 -4.82 6.97 -2.44
N ALA A 29 -5.35 7.76 -1.49
CA ALA A 29 -6.77 8.07 -1.40
C ALA A 29 -7.27 8.81 -2.65
N ARG A 30 -6.50 9.81 -3.12
CA ARG A 30 -6.80 10.54 -4.35
C ARG A 30 -6.78 9.62 -5.57
N HIS A 31 -5.80 8.73 -5.68
CA HIS A 31 -5.71 7.75 -6.77
C HIS A 31 -6.90 6.77 -6.77
N ALA A 32 -7.30 6.30 -5.59
CA ALA A 32 -8.41 5.37 -5.41
C ALA A 32 -9.81 6.02 -5.57
N GLY A 33 -9.90 7.35 -5.64
CA GLY A 33 -11.17 8.07 -5.66
C GLY A 33 -11.93 8.03 -4.34
N TYR A 34 -11.25 7.77 -3.22
CA TYR A 34 -11.86 7.70 -1.90
C TYR A 34 -11.33 8.76 -0.95
N SER A 35 -12.12 9.10 0.07
CA SER A 35 -11.58 9.83 1.20
C SER A 35 -10.56 8.96 1.95
N LYS A 36 -9.56 9.60 2.56
CA LYS A 36 -8.54 8.94 3.38
C LYS A 36 -9.15 8.03 4.45
N TRP A 37 -10.17 8.52 5.17
CA TRP A 37 -10.88 7.74 6.19
C TRP A 37 -11.57 6.50 5.61
N HIS A 38 -12.26 6.65 4.48
CA HIS A 38 -12.95 5.53 3.85
C HIS A 38 -11.95 4.49 3.34
N LEU A 39 -10.89 4.93 2.67
CA LEU A 39 -9.83 4.04 2.18
C LEU A 39 -9.18 3.26 3.33
N GLN A 40 -8.81 3.93 4.42
CA GLN A 40 -8.17 3.24 5.56
C GLN A 40 -9.10 2.20 6.19
N ARG A 41 -10.40 2.49 6.30
CA ARG A 41 -11.40 1.55 6.82
C ARG A 41 -11.59 0.36 5.88
N LEU A 42 -11.74 0.63 4.58
CA LEU A 42 -11.89 -0.40 3.56
C LEU A 42 -10.66 -1.32 3.57
N PHE A 43 -9.46 -0.75 3.56
CA PHE A 43 -8.21 -1.50 3.56
C PHE A 43 -8.07 -2.38 4.79
N LEU A 44 -8.38 -1.87 5.98
CA LEU A 44 -8.37 -2.64 7.22
C LEU A 44 -9.37 -3.81 7.17
N GLN A 45 -10.57 -3.57 6.64
CA GLN A 45 -11.60 -4.60 6.53
C GLN A 45 -11.19 -5.74 5.58
N TYR A 46 -10.52 -5.42 4.47
CA TYR A 46 -10.14 -6.42 3.46
C TYR A 46 -8.78 -7.10 3.72
N LYS A 47 -7.78 -6.38 4.23
CA LYS A 47 -6.42 -6.92 4.45
C LYS A 47 -6.15 -7.32 5.90
N GLY A 48 -7.01 -6.92 6.85
CA GLY A 48 -6.84 -7.23 8.27
C GLY A 48 -5.78 -6.37 8.98
N GLU A 49 -5.18 -5.40 8.27
CA GLU A 49 -4.19 -4.48 8.84
C GLU A 49 -4.36 -3.05 8.32
N SER A 50 -3.81 -2.07 9.04
CA SER A 50 -3.89 -0.68 8.61
C SER A 50 -3.03 -0.44 7.36
N LEU A 51 -3.52 0.38 6.43
CA LEU A 51 -2.77 0.79 5.23
C LEU A 51 -1.37 1.33 5.55
N GLY A 52 -1.22 2.13 6.62
CA GLY A 52 0.08 2.68 7.02
C GLY A 52 1.05 1.65 7.62
N ARG A 53 0.54 0.53 8.15
CA ARG A 53 1.37 -0.60 8.58
C ARG A 53 1.87 -1.36 7.35
N TYR A 54 0.95 -1.72 6.46
CA TYR A 54 1.23 -2.39 5.21
C TYR A 54 2.36 -1.70 4.42
N ILE A 55 2.24 -0.39 4.17
CA ILE A 55 3.25 0.39 3.43
C ILE A 55 4.62 0.33 4.12
N ARG A 56 4.67 0.45 5.46
CA ARG A 56 5.94 0.42 6.19
C ARG A 56 6.60 -0.96 6.11
N GLU A 57 5.84 -2.03 6.27
CA GLU A 57 6.37 -3.39 6.18
C GLU A 57 6.90 -3.68 4.77
N ARG A 58 6.19 -3.24 3.72
CA ARG A 58 6.67 -3.34 2.33
C ARG A 58 7.97 -2.57 2.08
N LYS A 59 8.09 -1.35 2.60
CA LYS A 59 9.34 -0.56 2.49
C LYS A 59 10.50 -1.19 3.25
N LEU A 60 10.26 -1.76 4.44
CA LEU A 60 11.28 -2.47 5.21
C LEU A 60 11.76 -3.72 4.47
N LEU A 61 10.85 -4.49 3.89
CA LEU A 61 11.19 -5.67 3.08
C LEU A 61 12.01 -5.30 1.85
N LEU A 62 11.66 -4.21 1.18
CA LEU A 62 12.41 -3.70 0.04
C LEU A 62 13.83 -3.29 0.45
N ALA A 63 13.97 -2.47 1.50
CA ALA A 63 15.28 -2.06 2.01
C ALA A 63 16.15 -3.25 2.46
N ALA A 64 15.54 -4.28 3.07
CA ALA A 64 16.26 -5.49 3.47
C ALA A 64 16.76 -6.30 2.24
N ARG A 65 16.00 -6.32 1.14
CA ARG A 65 16.42 -6.93 -0.13
C ARG A 65 17.55 -6.13 -0.75
N ASP A 66 17.39 -4.82 -0.85
CA ASP A 66 18.41 -3.93 -1.41
C ASP A 66 19.75 -4.10 -0.67
N LEU A 67 19.74 -4.13 0.67
CA LEU A 67 20.94 -4.37 1.48
C LEU A 67 21.59 -5.72 1.16
N ARG A 68 20.80 -6.79 1.08
CA ARG A 68 21.32 -8.14 0.79
C ARG A 68 21.91 -8.25 -0.61
N ASP A 69 21.28 -7.60 -1.58
CA ASP A 69 21.64 -7.72 -2.99
C ASP A 69 22.77 -6.73 -3.37
N THR A 70 23.01 -5.68 -2.57
CA THR A 70 24.15 -4.74 -2.75
C THR A 70 25.50 -5.33 -2.31
N ASP A 71 25.49 -6.36 -1.44
CA ASP A 71 26.69 -7.07 -0.97
C ASP A 71 27.07 -8.29 -1.86
N GLN A 72 26.44 -8.45 -3.06
CA GLN A 72 26.76 -9.49 -4.04
C GLN A 72 27.64 -9.00 -5.20
#